data_AF-A0A7S3XWU9-F1
#
_entry.id   AF-A0A7S3XWU9-F1
#
_cell.length_a   1.000
_cell.length_b   1.000
_cell.length_c   1.000
_cell.angle_alpha   90.00
_cell.angle_beta   90.00
_cell.angle_gamma   90.00
#
_symmetry.space_group_name_H-M   'P 1'
#
loop_
_entity.id
_entity.type
_entity.pdbx_description
1 polymer ?
#
loop_
_entity_poly.entity_id
_entity_poly.type
_entity_poly.pdbx_seq_one_letter_code
_entity_poly.pdbx_strand_id
1 'polypeptide(L)'
;SNNKRKKIKPETNEEEDSENKQQPRSVDVAQALQKIKPHLSKEKKFEKASGLLYQLMQAHLSEETADLFFDTIYESTLQAPGQDFYLRGGVRAPARALFDKLLRERDLFFLERQQYELETLRLRVAVAGDLRTDDTYQFSRAAKHLREALLAMDGAYDQAG
;
A
#
# COMPACT_ATOMS: atom_id res chain seq x y z
N SER A 1 19.89 -51.42 -46.39
CA SER A 1 18.91 -50.61 -47.13
C SER A 1 17.51 -51.19 -46.98
N ASN A 2 16.55 -50.34 -46.56
CA ASN A 2 15.12 -50.28 -46.91
C ASN A 2 14.51 -51.51 -47.61
N ASN A 3 13.32 -52.05 -47.27
CA ASN A 3 12.05 -51.32 -47.26
C ASN A 3 10.86 -52.21 -46.81
N LYS A 4 9.87 -51.58 -46.17
CA LYS A 4 8.40 -51.81 -46.27
C LYS A 4 7.79 -53.15 -45.88
N ARG A 5 7.17 -53.15 -44.68
CA ARG A 5 5.77 -53.60 -44.51
C ARG A 5 4.99 -52.58 -43.69
N LYS A 6 4.10 -51.84 -44.36
CA LYS A 6 2.96 -51.12 -43.74
C LYS A 6 1.75 -52.06 -43.77
N LYS A 7 1.05 -52.17 -42.65
CA LYS A 7 -0.39 -52.45 -42.42
C LYS A 7 -0.55 -52.55 -40.88
N ILE A 8 -1.54 -52.07 -40.13
CA ILE A 8 -2.79 -51.30 -40.23
C ILE A 8 -3.09 -50.89 -38.74
N LYS A 9 -3.72 -49.72 -38.49
CA LYS A 9 -4.17 -49.23 -37.16
C LYS A 9 -5.25 -50.13 -36.50
N PRO A 10 -5.51 -50.08 -35.17
CA PRO A 10 -6.37 -49.06 -34.55
C PRO A 10 -5.69 -48.41 -33.31
N GLU A 11 -5.68 -47.09 -33.15
CA GLU A 11 -6.72 -46.30 -32.44
C GLU A 11 -7.13 -46.87 -31.07
N THR A 12 -6.50 -46.34 -30.02
CA THR A 12 -7.19 -46.00 -28.77
C THR A 12 -6.55 -44.73 -28.22
N ASN A 13 -7.27 -43.61 -28.40
CA ASN A 13 -7.09 -42.37 -27.66
C ASN A 13 -7.59 -42.62 -26.24
N GLU A 14 -6.73 -42.47 -25.23
CA GLU A 14 -7.09 -41.91 -23.93
C GLU A 14 -5.84 -41.18 -23.42
N GLU A 15 -5.67 -39.94 -23.90
CA GLU A 15 -4.79 -38.95 -23.28
C GLU A 15 -5.47 -38.49 -21.98
N GLU A 16 -5.04 -39.03 -20.84
CA GLU A 16 -5.26 -38.40 -19.54
C GLU A 16 -4.37 -37.17 -19.43
N ASP A 17 -4.80 -36.07 -20.06
CA ASP A 17 -4.32 -34.73 -19.74
C ASP A 17 -4.82 -34.39 -18.32
N SER A 18 -3.95 -34.67 -17.36
CA SER A 18 -4.09 -34.20 -15.99
C SER A 18 -3.95 -32.68 -15.98
N GLU A 19 -5.08 -32.00 -16.11
CA GLU A 19 -5.24 -30.58 -15.80
C GLU A 19 -4.73 -30.30 -14.38
N ASN A 20 -3.45 -29.92 -14.27
CA ASN A 20 -2.90 -29.30 -13.07
C ASN A 20 -3.51 -27.90 -12.95
N LYS A 21 -4.76 -27.84 -12.49
CA LYS A 21 -5.41 -26.62 -11.98
C LYS A 21 -4.67 -26.22 -10.71
N GLN A 22 -3.58 -25.48 -10.87
CA GLN A 22 -2.99 -24.71 -9.79
C GLN A 22 -4.07 -23.78 -9.25
N GLN A 23 -4.65 -24.16 -8.13
CA GLN A 23 -5.40 -23.25 -7.28
C GLN A 23 -4.56 -21.99 -7.06
N PRO A 24 -5.13 -20.79 -7.15
CA PRO A 24 -4.38 -19.57 -6.85
C PRO A 24 -3.83 -19.73 -5.43
N ARG A 25 -2.49 -19.67 -5.28
CA ARG A 25 -1.86 -19.71 -3.96
C ARG A 25 -2.49 -18.59 -3.15
N SER A 26 -3.20 -18.96 -2.07
CA SER A 26 -3.70 -17.98 -1.11
C SER A 26 -2.51 -17.16 -0.64
N VAL A 27 -2.54 -15.85 -0.89
CA VAL A 27 -1.47 -14.95 -0.46
C VAL A 27 -1.58 -14.81 1.05
N ASP A 28 -0.54 -15.24 1.77
CA ASP A 28 -0.39 -14.92 3.19
C ASP A 28 -0.03 -13.43 3.33
N VAL A 29 -1.02 -12.63 3.72
CA VAL A 29 -0.91 -11.17 3.86
C VAL A 29 0.17 -10.81 4.88
N ALA A 30 0.22 -11.49 6.03
CA ALA A 30 1.18 -11.21 7.08
C ALA A 30 2.61 -11.46 6.59
N GLN A 31 2.84 -12.59 5.91
CA GLN A 31 4.16 -12.89 5.35
C GLN A 31 4.57 -11.92 4.23
N ALA A 32 3.62 -11.50 3.39
CA ALA A 32 3.88 -10.52 2.35
C ALA A 32 4.24 -9.15 2.95
N LEU A 33 3.51 -8.69 3.96
CA LEU A 33 3.80 -7.43 4.67
C LEU A 33 5.15 -7.45 5.37
N GLN A 34 5.52 -8.56 6.02
CA GLN A 34 6.85 -8.73 6.61
C GLN A 34 8.00 -8.54 5.59
N LYS A 35 7.80 -8.97 4.34
CA LYS A 35 8.78 -8.78 3.26
C LYS A 35 8.80 -7.35 2.75
N ILE A 36 7.66 -6.67 2.67
CA ILE A 36 7.55 -5.30 2.15
C ILE A 36 8.08 -4.27 3.16
N LYS A 37 7.71 -4.42 4.43
CA LYS A 37 7.98 -3.46 5.52
C LYS A 37 9.43 -2.91 5.56
N PRO A 38 10.51 -3.73 5.54
CA PRO A 38 11.88 -3.21 5.62
C PRO A 38 12.32 -2.40 4.39
N HIS A 39 11.53 -2.37 3.32
CA HIS A 39 11.80 -1.57 2.13
C HIS A 39 11.09 -0.21 2.15
N LEU A 40 10.09 -0.02 3.01
CA LEU A 40 9.39 1.26 3.22
C LEU A 40 10.25 2.31 3.93
N SER A 41 11.37 1.91 4.52
CA SER A 41 12.36 2.81 5.12
C SER A 41 13.60 3.03 4.24
N LYS A 42 13.61 2.52 3.00
CA LYS A 42 14.75 2.59 2.08
C LYS A 42 14.41 3.46 0.89
N GLU A 43 15.03 4.63 0.79
CA GLU A 43 14.78 5.63 -0.27
C GLU A 43 14.75 5.02 -1.68
N LYS A 44 15.78 4.28 -2.08
CA LYS A 44 15.86 3.64 -3.42
C LYS A 44 14.85 2.51 -3.66
N LYS A 45 14.14 2.06 -2.64
CA LYS A 45 13.18 0.94 -2.70
C LYS A 45 11.76 1.37 -2.35
N PHE A 46 11.60 2.59 -1.82
CA PHE A 46 10.34 3.08 -1.30
C PHE A 46 9.23 3.03 -2.34
N GLU A 47 9.46 3.60 -3.52
CA GLU A 47 8.44 3.66 -4.58
C GLU A 47 7.89 2.27 -4.93
N LYS A 48 8.78 1.31 -5.20
CA LYS A 48 8.37 -0.07 -5.48
C LYS A 48 7.66 -0.72 -4.29
N ALA A 49 8.18 -0.54 -3.08
CA ALA A 49 7.59 -1.13 -1.87
C ALA A 49 6.20 -0.57 -1.57
N SER A 50 6.02 0.75 -1.67
CA SER A 50 4.75 1.44 -1.50
C SER A 50 3.72 1.03 -2.56
N GLY A 51 4.15 0.83 -3.81
CA GLY A 51 3.30 0.30 -4.87
C GLY A 51 2.81 -1.13 -4.57
N LEU A 52 3.72 -2.01 -4.13
CA LEU A 52 3.37 -3.38 -3.74
C LEU A 52 2.45 -3.43 -2.52
N LEU A 53 2.71 -2.59 -1.52
CA LEU A 53 1.85 -2.44 -0.35
C LEU A 53 0.42 -2.09 -0.76
N TYR A 54 0.26 -1.07 -1.61
CA TYR A 54 -1.05 -0.64 -2.08
C TYR A 54 -1.76 -1.70 -2.92
N GLN A 55 -1.03 -2.42 -3.78
CA GLN A 55 -1.61 -3.53 -4.55
C GLN A 55 -2.08 -4.68 -3.66
N LEU A 56 -1.29 -5.03 -2.63
CA LEU A 56 -1.67 -6.06 -1.67
C LEU A 56 -2.90 -5.63 -0.88
N MET A 57 -2.96 -4.36 -0.46
CA MET A 57 -4.11 -3.78 0.22
C MET A 57 -5.36 -3.83 -0.65
N GLN A 58 -5.29 -3.37 -1.90
CA GLN A 58 -6.41 -3.41 -2.85
C GLN A 58 -6.98 -4.84 -3.05
N ALA A 59 -6.13 -5.86 -2.96
CA ALA A 59 -6.54 -7.24 -3.16
C ALA A 59 -7.03 -7.95 -1.89
N HIS A 60 -6.61 -7.50 -0.70
CA HIS A 60 -6.77 -8.27 0.54
C HIS A 60 -7.21 -7.45 1.75
N LEU A 61 -7.48 -6.16 1.63
CA LEU A 61 -7.99 -5.34 2.73
C LEU A 61 -9.41 -5.77 3.09
N SER A 62 -9.59 -6.18 4.34
CA SER A 62 -10.84 -6.59 4.95
C SER A 62 -10.80 -6.28 6.45
N GLU A 63 -11.91 -6.49 7.16
CA GLU A 63 -11.96 -6.38 8.63
C GLU A 63 -10.86 -7.19 9.32
N GLU A 64 -10.56 -8.39 8.81
CA GLU A 64 -9.57 -9.30 9.40
C GLU A 64 -8.12 -8.86 9.16
N THR A 65 -7.86 -8.06 8.11
CA THR A 65 -6.50 -7.71 7.68
C THR A 65 -6.17 -6.22 7.86
N ALA A 66 -7.18 -5.38 8.14
CA ALA A 66 -7.04 -3.94 8.27
C ALA A 66 -5.95 -3.56 9.29
N ASP A 67 -5.93 -4.20 10.45
CA ASP A 67 -4.93 -3.97 11.50
C ASP A 67 -3.51 -4.28 11.02
N LEU A 68 -3.30 -5.37 10.27
CA LEU A 68 -1.98 -5.73 9.74
C LEU A 68 -1.45 -4.67 8.77
N PHE A 69 -2.31 -4.16 7.89
CA PHE A 69 -1.95 -3.08 6.98
C PHE A 69 -1.66 -1.79 7.74
N PHE A 70 -2.54 -1.43 8.68
CA PHE A 70 -2.41 -0.25 9.51
C PHE A 70 -1.09 -0.25 10.28
N ASP A 71 -0.80 -1.32 11.03
CA ASP A 71 0.43 -1.47 11.81
C ASP A 71 1.66 -1.38 10.92
N THR A 72 1.63 -2.04 9.76
CA THR A 72 2.75 -1.96 8.80
C THR A 72 3.00 -0.53 8.33
N ILE A 73 1.95 0.23 8.00
CA ILE A 73 2.05 1.64 7.57
C ILE A 73 2.54 2.51 8.71
N TYR A 74 1.92 2.38 9.90
CA TYR A 74 2.23 3.19 11.07
C TYR A 74 3.66 2.98 11.53
N GLU A 75 4.07 1.72 11.76
CA GLU A 75 5.41 1.38 12.23
C GLU A 75 6.48 1.75 11.21
N SER A 76 6.26 1.52 9.91
CA SER A 76 7.23 1.91 8.89
C SER A 76 7.42 3.42 8.81
N THR A 77 6.36 4.19 9.11
CA THR A 77 6.42 5.65 9.15
C THR A 77 7.15 6.17 10.38
N LEU A 78 6.95 5.54 11.55
CA LEU A 78 7.70 5.89 12.76
C LEU A 78 9.18 5.49 12.68
N GLN A 79 9.49 4.37 12.02
CA GLN A 79 10.86 3.87 11.84
C GLN A 79 11.59 4.51 10.66
N ALA A 80 10.97 5.47 9.96
CA ALA A 80 11.57 6.15 8.82
C ALA A 80 12.90 6.85 9.22
N PRO A 81 13.96 6.78 8.39
CA PRO A 81 15.26 7.36 8.71
C PRO A 81 15.28 8.90 8.77
N GLY A 82 15.06 9.43 9.98
CA GLY A 82 15.12 10.86 10.27
C GLY A 82 13.84 11.61 9.86
N GLN A 83 13.73 12.86 10.34
CA GLN A 83 12.52 13.68 10.15
C GLN A 83 12.25 14.01 8.67
N ASP A 84 13.31 14.12 7.87
CA ASP A 84 13.23 14.54 6.46
C ASP A 84 13.13 13.36 5.47
N PHE A 85 13.00 12.10 5.91
CA PHE A 85 12.98 10.94 5.01
C PHE A 85 11.97 11.09 3.87
N TYR A 86 10.76 11.53 4.20
CA TYR A 86 9.68 11.73 3.25
C TYR A 86 9.80 13.00 2.41
N LEU A 87 10.74 13.88 2.72
CA LEU A 87 11.01 15.09 1.94
C LEU A 87 12.04 14.83 0.82
N ARG A 88 12.70 13.68 0.83
CA ARG A 88 13.73 13.32 -0.15
C ARG A 88 13.11 13.12 -1.54
N GLY A 89 13.84 13.54 -2.58
CA GLY A 89 13.31 13.57 -3.95
C GLY A 89 12.75 12.24 -4.45
N GLY A 90 13.38 11.11 -4.12
CA GLY A 90 12.91 9.77 -4.51
C GLY A 90 11.77 9.20 -3.64
N VAL A 91 11.42 9.85 -2.54
CA VAL A 91 10.40 9.37 -1.58
C VAL A 91 9.17 10.26 -1.57
N ARG A 92 9.34 11.57 -1.71
CA ARG A 92 8.27 12.57 -1.52
C ARG A 92 7.04 12.30 -2.38
N ALA A 93 7.21 12.21 -3.70
CA ALA A 93 6.08 12.01 -4.60
C ALA A 93 5.42 10.62 -4.43
N PRO A 94 6.16 9.50 -4.35
CA PRO A 94 5.57 8.19 -4.05
C PRO A 94 4.86 8.13 -2.70
N ALA A 95 5.42 8.75 -1.66
CA ALA A 95 4.83 8.75 -0.32
C ALA A 95 3.53 9.56 -0.31
N ARG A 96 3.53 10.75 -0.95
CA ARG A 96 2.31 11.52 -1.17
C ARG A 96 1.23 10.68 -1.83
N ALA A 97 1.57 10.03 -2.94
CA ALA A 97 0.63 9.21 -3.68
C ALA A 97 0.09 8.03 -2.85
N LEU A 98 0.93 7.39 -2.04
CA LEU A 98 0.48 6.32 -1.13
C LEU A 98 -0.51 6.86 -0.10
N PHE A 99 -0.16 7.91 0.65
CA PHE A 99 -1.01 8.42 1.73
C PHE A 99 -2.30 9.05 1.23
N ASP A 100 -2.27 9.73 0.07
CA ASP A 100 -3.51 10.24 -0.55
C ASP A 100 -4.44 9.08 -1.00
N LYS A 101 -3.89 7.90 -1.35
CA LYS A 101 -4.69 6.70 -1.62
C LYS A 101 -5.22 6.06 -0.34
N LEU A 102 -4.38 5.90 0.67
CA LEU A 102 -4.79 5.36 1.98
C LEU A 102 -5.94 6.17 2.57
N LEU A 103 -5.91 7.49 2.42
CA LEU A 103 -6.97 8.35 2.94
C LEU A 103 -8.30 8.21 2.20
N ARG A 104 -8.27 7.85 0.90
CA ARG A 104 -9.50 7.55 0.14
C ARG A 104 -10.15 6.24 0.60
N GLU A 105 -9.33 5.30 1.03
CA GLU A 105 -9.75 4.00 1.56
C GLU A 105 -9.92 4.04 3.09
N ARG A 106 -9.92 5.22 3.73
CA ARG A 106 -9.87 5.33 5.20
C ARG A 106 -11.04 4.64 5.89
N ASP A 107 -12.21 4.60 5.24
CA ASP A 107 -13.44 4.05 5.82
C ASP A 107 -13.35 2.51 5.97
N LEU A 108 -12.37 1.88 5.31
CA LEU A 108 -12.03 0.46 5.48
C LEU A 108 -11.17 0.18 6.71
N PHE A 109 -10.69 1.21 7.40
CA PHE A 109 -10.08 1.09 8.73
C PHE A 109 -11.18 1.34 9.76
N PHE A 110 -11.78 0.25 10.24
CA PHE A 110 -13.02 0.23 11.02
C PHE A 110 -12.92 0.97 12.37
N LEU A 111 -11.71 1.11 12.90
CA LEU A 111 -11.48 1.86 14.13
C LEU A 111 -11.29 3.34 13.80
N GLU A 112 -12.16 4.19 14.35
CA GLU A 112 -12.09 5.66 14.17
C GLU A 112 -10.70 6.21 14.50
N ARG A 113 -10.05 5.65 15.53
CA ARG A 113 -8.67 5.97 15.90
C ARG A 113 -7.68 5.75 14.75
N GLN A 114 -7.79 4.65 14.01
CA GLN A 114 -6.89 4.37 12.88
C GLN A 114 -7.09 5.39 11.76
N GLN A 115 -8.32 5.86 11.54
CA GLN A 115 -8.61 6.90 10.57
C GLN A 115 -7.94 8.23 10.95
N TYR A 116 -8.02 8.63 12.22
CA TYR A 116 -7.32 9.83 12.71
C TYR A 116 -5.79 9.69 12.64
N GLU A 117 -5.27 8.51 12.98
CA GLU A 117 -3.84 8.24 12.88
C GLU A 117 -3.37 8.28 11.41
N LEU A 118 -4.15 7.76 10.45
CA LEU A 118 -3.85 7.87 9.02
C LEU A 118 -3.82 9.32 8.53
N GLU A 119 -4.80 10.15 8.92
CA GLU A 119 -4.79 11.58 8.60
C GLU A 119 -3.53 12.26 9.19
N THR A 120 -3.19 11.95 10.44
CA THR A 120 -1.99 12.46 11.11
C THR A 120 -0.72 12.08 10.36
N LEU A 121 -0.58 10.82 9.96
CA LEU A 121 0.56 10.36 9.17
C LEU A 121 0.62 11.06 7.81
N ARG A 122 -0.53 11.26 7.16
CA ARG A 122 -0.63 11.99 5.90
C ARG A 122 -0.19 13.45 6.07
N LEU A 123 -0.60 14.15 7.13
CA LEU A 123 -0.11 15.50 7.42
C LEU A 123 1.43 15.52 7.59
N ARG A 124 1.96 14.55 8.35
CA ARG A 124 3.41 14.42 8.60
C ARG A 124 4.22 14.13 7.33
N VAL A 125 3.73 13.23 6.48
CA VAL A 125 4.47 12.70 5.34
C VAL A 125 4.28 13.56 4.08
N ALA A 126 3.05 14.00 3.84
CA ALA A 126 2.66 14.64 2.59
C ALA A 126 2.59 16.16 2.68
N VAL A 127 2.02 16.72 3.76
CA VAL A 127 1.78 18.17 3.86
C VAL A 127 3.03 18.91 4.30
N ALA A 128 3.90 18.29 5.12
CA ALA A 128 5.18 18.88 5.53
C ALA A 128 6.04 19.32 4.34
N GLY A 129 6.06 18.54 3.25
CA GLY A 129 6.79 18.91 2.04
C GLY A 129 6.19 20.10 1.30
N ASP A 130 4.85 20.22 1.30
CA ASP A 130 4.17 21.33 0.61
C ASP A 130 4.33 22.66 1.37
N LEU A 131 4.59 22.60 2.68
CA LEU A 131 4.95 23.77 3.49
C LEU A 131 6.41 24.21 3.27
N ARG A 132 7.27 23.32 2.76
CA ARG A 132 8.68 23.62 2.46
C ARG A 132 8.83 24.06 1.01
N THR A 133 8.32 25.25 0.72
CA THR A 133 8.30 25.86 -0.62
C THR A 133 8.49 27.38 -0.53
N ASP A 134 9.13 27.97 -1.54
CA ASP A 134 9.27 29.43 -1.67
C ASP A 134 8.06 30.05 -2.41
N ASP A 135 7.15 29.22 -2.91
CA ASP A 135 5.91 29.65 -3.57
C ASP A 135 4.82 29.95 -2.53
N THR A 136 4.50 31.23 -2.36
CA THR A 136 3.49 31.71 -1.40
C THR A 136 2.09 31.10 -1.63
N TYR A 137 1.72 30.82 -2.88
CA TYR A 137 0.42 30.21 -3.21
C TYR A 137 0.38 28.75 -2.76
N GLN A 138 1.44 27.99 -3.05
CA GLN A 138 1.55 26.59 -2.60
C GLN A 138 1.57 26.49 -1.07
N PHE A 139 2.34 27.35 -0.42
CA PHE A 139 2.39 27.43 1.04
C PHE A 139 1.00 27.70 1.62
N SER A 140 0.30 28.71 1.12
CA SER A 140 -1.03 29.10 1.61
C SER A 140 -2.05 27.98 1.44
N ARG A 141 -1.99 27.26 0.31
CA ARG A 141 -2.85 26.09 0.05
C ARG A 141 -2.55 24.95 1.04
N ALA A 142 -1.28 24.65 1.27
CA ALA A 142 -0.88 23.61 2.22
C ALA A 142 -1.28 23.95 3.66
N ALA A 143 -1.06 25.20 4.08
CA ALA A 143 -1.46 25.71 5.38
C ALA A 143 -2.99 25.66 5.59
N LYS A 144 -3.77 25.98 4.55
CA LYS A 144 -5.23 25.83 4.58
C LYS A 144 -5.65 24.39 4.81
N HIS A 145 -5.09 23.43 4.05
CA HIS A 145 -5.40 22.02 4.25
C HIS A 145 -5.01 21.52 5.65
N LEU A 146 -3.85 21.95 6.18
CA LEU A 146 -3.44 21.60 7.54
C LEU A 146 -4.45 22.13 8.58
N ARG A 147 -4.90 23.38 8.43
CA ARG A 147 -5.92 23.97 9.31
C ARG A 147 -7.23 23.21 9.25
N GLU A 148 -7.71 22.87 8.06
CA GLU A 148 -8.96 22.12 7.88
C GLU A 148 -8.88 20.73 8.51
N ALA A 149 -7.76 20.03 8.36
CA ALA A 149 -7.53 18.74 9.00
C ALA A 149 -7.53 18.85 10.53
N LEU A 150 -6.84 19.84 11.10
CA LEU A 150 -6.82 20.07 12.54
C LEU A 150 -8.22 20.36 13.10
N LEU A 151 -9.01 21.21 12.43
CA LEU A 151 -10.39 21.51 12.86
C LEU A 151 -11.30 20.28 12.79
N ALA A 152 -11.13 19.42 11.79
CA ALA A 152 -11.87 18.17 11.68
C ALA A 152 -11.52 17.19 12.81
N MET A 153 -10.26 17.13 13.22
CA MET A 153 -9.81 16.31 14.35
C MET A 153 -10.30 16.85 15.70
N ASP A 154 -10.33 18.16 15.87
CA ASP A 154 -10.78 18.83 17.10
C ASP A 154 -12.29 18.68 17.30
N GLY A 155 -13.08 18.90 16.23
CA GLY A 155 -14.53 18.72 16.25
C GLY A 155 -14.98 17.28 16.51
N ALA A 156 -14.13 16.29 16.26
CA ALA A 156 -14.37 14.90 16.63
C ALA A 156 -14.11 14.62 18.12
N TYR A 157 -13.10 15.28 18.70
CA TYR A 157 -12.77 15.14 20.13
C TYR A 157 -13.89 15.70 21.02
N ASP A 158 -14.55 16.78 20.61
CA ASP A 158 -15.69 17.38 21.32
C ASP A 158 -16.98 16.53 21.28
N GLN A 159 -17.10 15.57 20.36
CA GLN A 159 -18.28 14.68 20.21
C GLN A 159 -18.10 13.32 20.92
N ALA A 160 -16.88 13.00 21.35
CA ALA A 160 -16.53 11.74 22.03
C ALA A 160 -16.39 11.88 23.56
N GLY A 161 -16.65 13.08 24.10
CA GLY A 161 -16.62 13.41 25.53
C GLY A 161 -17.97 13.29 26.22
#